data_AF-A0A662SNG5-F1
#
_entry.id   AF-A0A662SNG5-F1
#
_cell.length_a   1.000
_cell.length_b   1.000
_cell.length_c   1.000
_cell.angle_alpha   90.00
_cell.angle_beta   90.00
_cell.angle_gamma   90.00
#
_symmetry.space_group_name_H-M   'P 1'
#
loop_
_entity.id
_entity.type
_entity.pdbx_description
1 polymer ?
#
loop_
_entity_poly.entity_id
_entity_poly.type
_entity_poly.pdbx_seq_one_letter_code
_entity_poly.pdbx_strand_id
1 'polypeptide(L)' 'MLIFAIGPLTGSPISFMSRMAVVTKSPETGFYDRSMVGGDFPAKLKRAGYDAISFTGSSEEPVYLFFGGKMALSC' A
#
# COMPACT_ATOMS: atom_id res chain seq x y z
N MET A 1 10.57 -7.78 -1.19
CA MET A 1 10.03 -6.61 -0.48
C MET A 1 9.05 -5.92 -1.40
N LEU A 2 7.82 -5.69 -0.94
CA LEU A 2 6.74 -5.07 -1.69
C LEU A 2 6.18 -3.92 -0.86
N ILE A 3 6.16 -2.70 -1.40
CA ILE A 3 5.83 -1.49 -0.65
C ILE A 3 4.60 -0.83 -1.26
N PHE A 4 3.63 -0.47 -0.43
CA PHE A 4 2.48 0.35 -0.76
C PHE A 4 2.67 1.69 -0.07
N ALA A 5 2.76 2.79 -0.82
CA ALA A 5 3.05 4.12 -0.25
C ALA A 5 2.17 5.20 -0.85
N ILE A 6 1.69 6.11 -0.01
CA ILE A 6 0.87 7.26 -0.40
C ILE A 6 1.65 8.57 -0.31
N GLY A 7 1.20 9.57 -1.08
CA GLY A 7 1.78 10.91 -1.02
C GLY A 7 1.27 11.73 0.18
N PRO A 8 1.99 12.79 0.58
CA PRO A 8 1.60 13.63 1.72
C PRO A 8 0.28 14.36 1.52
N LEU A 9 -0.10 14.64 0.27
CA LEU A 9 -1.36 15.29 -0.08
C LEU A 9 -2.54 14.30 -0.18
N THR A 10 -2.29 12.99 -0.12
CA THR A 10 -3.34 11.98 -0.24
C THR A 10 -4.36 12.13 0.89
N GLY A 11 -5.65 12.19 0.53
CA GLY A 11 -6.75 12.39 1.50
C GLY A 11 -7.02 13.85 1.88
N SER A 12 -6.29 14.81 1.31
CA SER A 12 -6.65 16.24 1.37
C SER A 12 -7.91 16.54 0.55
N PRO A 13 -8.59 17.69 0.77
CA PRO A 13 -9.75 18.10 -0.03
C PRO A 13 -9.40 18.55 -1.46
N ILE A 14 -8.13 18.41 -1.88
CA ILE A 14 -7.68 18.79 -3.21
C ILE A 14 -8.08 17.70 -4.21
N SER A 15 -8.69 18.11 -5.32
CA SER A 15 -9.09 17.20 -6.41
C SER A 15 -7.95 16.30 -6.87
N PHE A 16 -8.27 15.03 -7.15
CA PHE A 16 -7.35 14.00 -7.64
C PHE A 16 -6.20 13.59 -6.70
N MET A 17 -6.19 14.05 -5.44
CA MET A 17 -5.20 13.63 -4.43
C MET A 17 -5.56 12.29 -3.76
N SER A 18 -5.61 11.23 -4.56
CA SER A 18 -5.96 9.87 -4.13
C SER A 18 -5.12 8.82 -4.84
N ARG A 19 -3.80 9.03 -4.87
CA ARG A 19 -2.84 8.13 -5.54
C ARG A 19 -1.99 7.36 -4.52
N MET A 20 -1.64 6.13 -4.89
CA MET A 20 -0.69 5.28 -4.17
C MET A 20 0.28 4.66 -5.18
N ALA A 21 1.54 4.55 -4.78
CA ALA A 21 2.56 3.81 -5.50
C ALA A 21 2.71 2.42 -4.87
N VAL A 22 2.72 1.39 -5.71
CA VAL A 22 3.15 0.03 -5.35
C VAL A 22 4.53 -0.16 -5.95
N VAL A 23 5.52 -0.39 -5.10
CA VAL A 23 6.94 -0.39 -5.46
C VAL A 23 7.57 -1.71 -5.08
N THR A 24 8.32 -2.29 -6.02
CA THR A 24 9.06 -3.54 -5.80
C THR A 24 10.24 -3.64 -6.76
N LYS A 25 11.09 -4.64 -6.57
CA LYS A 25 11.95 -5.14 -7.65
C LYS A 25 11.07 -5.96 -8.60
N SER A 26 11.04 -5.59 -9.87
CA SER A 26 10.24 -6.30 -10.87
C SER A 26 10.75 -7.74 -11.04
N PRO A 27 9.85 -8.74 -11.04
CA PRO A 27 10.23 -10.12 -11.34
C PRO A 27 10.57 -10.31 -12.82
N GLU A 28 10.00 -9.48 -13.72
CA GLU A 28 10.23 -9.57 -15.16
C GLU A 28 11.59 -8.96 -15.55
N THR A 29 11.85 -7.74 -15.10
CA THR A 29 13.03 -6.99 -15.55
C THR A 29 14.19 -7.06 -14.56
N GLY A 30 13.94 -7.47 -13.30
CA GLY A 30 14.94 -7.46 -12.24
C GLY A 30 15.34 -6.07 -11.73
N PHE A 31 14.75 -5.00 -12.27
CA PHE A 31 15.04 -3.62 -11.88
C PHE A 31 13.97 -3.05 -10.94
N TYR A 32 14.17 -1.81 -10.50
CA TYR A 32 13.17 -1.04 -9.78
C TYR A 32 11.91 -0.89 -10.64
N ASP A 33 10.75 -1.17 -10.06
CA ASP A 33 9.46 -0.92 -10.67
C ASP A 33 8.50 -0.21 -9.72
N ARG A 34 7.63 0.60 -10.31
CA ARG A 34 6.53 1.28 -9.61
C ARG A 34 5.27 1.22 -10.46
N SER A 35 4.19 0.79 -9.82
CA SER A 35 2.83 0.90 -10.38
C SER A 35 2.03 1.92 -9.59
N MET A 36 1.18 2.68 -10.27
CA MET A 36 0.38 3.75 -9.67
C MET A 36 -1.09 3.37 -9.69
N VAL A 37 -1.74 3.42 -8.53
CA VAL A 37 -3.17 3.14 -8.38
C VAL A 37 -3.90 4.36 -7.82
N GLY A 38 -5.14 4.55 -8.27
CA GLY A 38 -6.07 5.58 -7.79
C GLY A 38 -7.17 5.00 -6.90
N GLY A 39 -8.30 5.69 -6.83
CA GLY A 39 -9.48 5.23 -6.08
C GLY A 39 -9.51 5.69 -4.63
N ASP A 40 -10.29 5.01 -3.81
CA ASP A 40 -10.60 5.40 -2.42
C ASP A 40 -9.62 4.80 -1.39
N PHE A 41 -8.98 3.68 -1.72
CA PHE A 41 -8.06 2.98 -0.83
C PHE A 41 -6.91 3.85 -0.31
N PRO A 42 -6.20 4.65 -1.13
CA PRO A 42 -5.12 5.52 -0.65
C PRO A 42 -5.59 6.51 0.43
N ALA A 43 -6.79 7.07 0.28
CA ALA A 43 -7.38 7.99 1.25
C ALA A 43 -7.87 7.25 2.51
N LYS A 44 -8.33 6.01 2.39
CA LYS A 44 -8.66 5.15 3.56
C LYS A 44 -7.39 4.80 4.35
N LEU A 45 -6.30 4.47 3.66
CA LEU A 45 -5.00 4.18 4.30
C LEU A 45 -4.47 5.38 5.09
N LYS A 46 -4.50 6.58 4.49
CA LYS A 46 -4.14 7.83 5.19
C LYS A 46 -4.99 8.04 6.44
N ARG A 47 -6.31 7.87 6.32
CA ARG A 47 -7.26 8.02 7.44
C ARG A 47 -7.07 6.97 8.53
N ALA A 48 -6.55 5.80 8.19
CA ALA A 48 -6.16 4.78 9.16
C ALA A 48 -4.85 5.12 9.91
N GLY A 49 -4.17 6.21 9.53
CA GLY A 49 -2.96 6.71 10.21
C GLY A 49 -1.64 6.22 9.61
N TYR A 50 -1.66 5.65 8.40
CA TYR A 50 -0.47 5.09 7.76
C TYR A 50 -0.14 5.79 6.45
N ASP A 51 1.16 6.01 6.23
CA ASP A 51 1.70 6.56 4.98
C ASP A 51 2.29 5.50 4.05
N ALA A 52 2.69 4.36 4.62
CA ALA A 52 3.20 3.24 3.86
C ALA A 52 2.99 1.90 4.58
N ILE A 53 2.95 0.83 3.80
CA ILE A 53 2.97 -0.56 4.25
C ILE A 53 4.11 -1.24 3.50
N SER A 54 5.02 -1.90 4.22
CA SER A 54 6.10 -2.69 3.62
C SER A 54 5.94 -4.16 3.98
N PHE A 55 5.84 -5.01 2.96
CA PHE A 55 5.83 -6.45 3.11
C PHE A 55 7.23 -7.01 2.86
N THR A 56 7.74 -7.73 3.85
CA THR A 56 9.02 -8.44 3.80
C THR A 56 8.81 -9.92 4.10
N GLY A 57 9.60 -10.80 3.49
CA GLY A 57 9.41 -12.24 3.59
C GLY A 57 8.19 -12.74 2.81
N SER A 58 7.67 -13.89 3.22
CA SER A 58 6.50 -14.56 2.64
C SER A 58 5.75 -15.34 3.73
N SER A 59 4.44 -15.47 3.57
CA SER A 59 3.61 -16.36 4.41
C SER A 59 3.64 -17.78 3.87
N GLU A 60 3.52 -18.79 4.74
CA GLU A 60 3.42 -20.20 4.34
C GLU A 60 2.01 -20.55 3.81
N GLU A 61 1.00 -19.81 4.25
CA GLU A 61 -0.39 -19.93 3.82
C GLU A 61 -0.93 -18.61 3.26
N PRO A 62 -1.99 -18.64 2.42
CA PRO A 62 -2.62 -17.42 1.93
C PRO A 62 -3.17 -16.58 3.09
N VAL A 63 -2.70 -15.34 3.19
CA VAL A 63 -3.14 -14.40 4.24
C VAL A 63 -3.42 -13.04 3.63
N TYR A 64 -4.24 -12.25 4.34
CA TYR A 64 -4.45 -10.84 4.02
C TYR A 64 -4.20 -9.96 5.25
N LEU A 65 -3.81 -8.71 4.96
CA LEU A 65 -3.65 -7.67 5.98
C LEU A 65 -4.97 -6.93 6.17
N PHE A 66 -5.45 -6.87 7.42
CA PHE A 66 -6.69 -6.17 7.77
C PHE A 66 -6.44 -5.01 8.74
N PHE A 67 -7.12 -3.88 8.50
CA PHE A 67 -7.06 -2.69 9.35
C PHE A 67 -8.37 -2.53 10.14
N GLY A 68 -8.39 -2.99 11.41
CA GLY A 68 -9.54 -2.86 12.32
C GLY A 68 -9.17 -3.20 13.77
N GLY A 69 -8.72 -2.19 14.54
CA GLY A 69 -8.49 -2.27 15.99
C GLY A 69 -7.17 -2.90 16.45
N LYS A 70 -6.69 -3.96 15.79
CA LYS A 70 -5.33 -4.52 15.90
C LYS A 70 -4.88 -5.01 14.54
N MET A 71 -3.61 -4.78 14.19
CA MET A 71 -2.99 -5.34 13.00
C MET A 71 -3.01 -6.87 13.12
N ALA A 72 -3.81 -7.53 12.28
CA ALA A 72 -3.92 -8.98 12.25
C ALA A 72 -3.66 -9.47 10.82
N LEU A 73 -2.82 -10.50 10.71
CA LEU A 73 -2.78 -11.37 9.55
C LEU A 73 -3.96 -12.33 9.72
N SER A 74 -4.90 -12.32 8.79
CA SER A 74 -5.98 -13.31 8.76
C SER A 74 -5.63 -14.34 7.70
N CYS A 75 -5.66 -15.61 8.10
CA CYS A 75 -5.67 -16.78 7.23
C CYS A 75 -7.07 -16.95 6.60
#